data_AF-A0A2T6B1K6-F1
#
_entry.id   AF-A0A2T6B1K6-F1
#
_cell.length_a   1.000
_cell.length_b   1.000
_cell.length_c   1.000
_cell.angle_alpha   90.00
_cell.angle_beta   90.00
_cell.angle_gamma   90.00
#
_symmetry.space_group_name_H-M   'P 1'
#
loop_
_entity.id
_entity.type
_entity.pdbx_description
1 polymer ?
#
loop_
_entity_poly.entity_id
_entity_poly.type
_entity_poly.pdbx_seq_one_letter_code
_entity_poly.pdbx_strand_id
1 'polypeptide(L)'
;MTFGGAKLALSVDPKGRSQLEALVGPEKARMLGANAHRLQRRVPLAKRWLAAYLSWKGQSAANIARQLRVTDQSVRKWLKEGRLV
;
A
#
# COMPACT_ATOMS: atom_id res chain seq x y z
N MET A 1 -4.77 -5.85 1.60
CA MET A 1 -3.49 -5.11 1.78
C MET A 1 -2.40 -6.13 2.09
N THR A 2 -1.72 -6.65 1.07
CA THR A 2 -0.88 -7.84 1.26
C THR A 2 0.54 -7.51 1.76
N PHE A 3 1.09 -6.34 1.41
CA PHE A 3 2.50 -6.00 1.66
C PHE A 3 2.76 -4.80 2.60
N GLY A 4 1.72 -4.03 2.94
CA GLY A 4 1.90 -2.79 3.69
C GLY A 4 2.49 -3.01 5.09
N GLY A 5 3.48 -2.21 5.48
CA GLY A 5 4.16 -2.28 6.78
C GLY A 5 5.25 -3.35 6.88
N ALA A 6 5.29 -4.30 5.95
CA ALA A 6 6.31 -5.33 5.88
C ALA A 6 7.53 -4.89 5.04
N LYS A 7 8.66 -5.57 5.26
CA LYS A 7 9.81 -5.48 4.34
C LYS A 7 9.44 -6.25 3.07
N LEU A 8 9.68 -5.64 1.92
CA LEU A 8 9.51 -6.33 0.64
C LEU A 8 10.83 -7.03 0.26
N ALA A 9 10.77 -8.34 0.04
CA ALA A 9 11.90 -9.09 -0.48
C ALA A 9 11.96 -8.89 -2.01
N LEU A 10 12.89 -8.02 -2.43
CA LEU A 10 13.18 -7.77 -3.85
C LEU A 10 14.42 -8.59 -4.22
N SER A 11 14.24 -9.65 -5.00
CA SER A 11 15.32 -10.48 -5.51
C SER A 11 15.55 -10.16 -6.99
N VAL A 12 16.82 -10.01 -7.37
CA VAL A 12 17.23 -9.78 -8.76
C VAL A 12 16.91 -11.00 -9.63
N ASP A 13 16.98 -12.21 -9.05
CA ASP A 13 16.55 -13.45 -9.70
C ASP A 13 15.41 -14.11 -8.90
N PRO A 14 14.14 -13.74 -9.15
CA PRO A 14 12.99 -14.35 -8.49
C PRO A 14 12.79 -15.78 -9.01
N LYS A 15 12.78 -16.76 -8.09
CA LYS A 15 12.71 -18.21 -8.40
C LYS A 15 11.30 -18.81 -8.32
N GLY A 16 10.25 -18.05 -8.57
CA GLY A 16 8.85 -18.54 -8.53
C GLY A 16 8.21 -18.62 -7.14
N ARG A 17 8.94 -18.29 -6.06
CA ARG A 17 8.51 -18.56 -4.67
C ARG A 17 8.08 -17.32 -3.88
N SER A 18 8.21 -16.12 -4.46
CA SER A 18 7.94 -14.88 -3.72
C SER A 18 6.48 -14.44 -3.87
N GLN A 19 5.88 -13.95 -2.77
CA GLN A 19 4.54 -13.36 -2.83
C GLN A 19 4.46 -12.17 -3.80
N LEU A 20 5.58 -11.44 -3.97
CA LEU A 20 5.68 -10.35 -4.93
C LEU A 20 5.52 -10.85 -6.37
N GLU A 21 6.25 -11.89 -6.73
CA GLU A 21 6.16 -12.53 -8.05
C GLU A 21 4.77 -13.10 -8.33
N ALA A 22 4.09 -13.66 -7.33
CA ALA A 22 2.69 -14.06 -7.46
C ALA A 22 1.75 -12.87 -7.73
N LEU A 23 2.08 -11.67 -7.25
CA LEU A 23 1.26 -10.45 -7.47
C LEU A 23 1.51 -9.82 -8.84
N VAL A 24 2.77 -9.68 -9.26
CA VAL A 24 3.14 -8.88 -10.45
C VAL A 24 3.67 -9.72 -11.62
N GLY A 25 3.90 -11.01 -11.42
CA GLY A 25 4.54 -11.90 -12.37
C GLY A 25 6.08 -11.85 -12.31
N PRO A 26 6.76 -12.86 -12.91
CA PRO A 26 8.21 -13.03 -12.83
C PRO A 26 9.00 -11.89 -13.47
N GLU A 27 8.53 -11.38 -14.61
CA GLU A 27 9.22 -10.32 -15.35
C GLU A 27 9.27 -9.00 -14.56
N LYS A 28 8.12 -8.53 -14.07
CA LYS A 28 8.04 -7.30 -13.29
C LYS A 28 8.75 -7.43 -11.94
N ALA A 29 8.72 -8.62 -11.33
CA ALA A 29 9.48 -8.90 -10.12
C ALA A 29 11.00 -8.77 -10.34
N ARG A 30 11.51 -9.28 -11.47
CA ARG A 30 12.93 -9.12 -11.86
C ARG A 30 13.31 -7.65 -12.06
N MET A 31 12.47 -6.87 -12.74
CA MET A 31 12.70 -5.44 -12.96
C MET A 31 12.74 -4.65 -11.63
N LEU A 32 11.84 -4.99 -10.70
CA LEU A 32 11.85 -4.42 -9.34
C LEU A 32 13.11 -4.81 -8.56
N GLY A 33 13.54 -6.08 -8.68
CA GLY A 33 14.79 -6.58 -8.09
C GLY A 33 16.01 -5.82 -8.58
N ALA A 34 16.15 -5.60 -9.90
CA ALA A 34 17.25 -4.86 -10.49
C ALA A 34 17.34 -3.41 -9.98
N ASN A 35 16.21 -2.81 -9.64
CA ASN A 35 16.12 -1.43 -9.14
C ASN A 35 16.01 -1.34 -7.60
N ALA A 36 16.17 -2.45 -6.87
CA ALA A 36 15.92 -2.50 -5.43
C ALA A 36 16.75 -1.49 -4.62
N HIS A 37 17.97 -1.16 -5.08
CA HIS A 37 18.85 -0.17 -4.47
C HIS A 37 18.29 1.26 -4.47
N ARG A 38 17.35 1.57 -5.37
CA ARG A 38 16.68 2.87 -5.48
C ARG A 38 15.36 2.91 -4.71
N LEU A 39 14.89 1.77 -4.21
CA LEU A 39 13.58 1.61 -3.62
C LEU A 39 13.68 1.55 -2.10
N GLN A 40 12.67 2.09 -1.43
CA GLN A 40 12.54 1.93 0.01
C GLN A 40 12.33 0.46 0.38
N ARG A 41 12.96 0.03 1.47
CA ARG A 41 12.96 -1.38 1.89
C ARG A 41 11.63 -1.86 2.46
N ARG A 42 10.80 -0.95 2.98
CA ARG A 42 9.49 -1.25 3.59
C ARG A 42 8.39 -0.59 2.78
N VAL A 43 7.29 -1.31 2.58
CA VAL A 43 6.13 -0.76 1.88
C VAL A 43 5.39 0.17 2.83
N PRO A 44 5.22 1.46 2.50
CA PRO A 44 4.46 2.37 3.34
C PRO A 44 2.99 1.92 3.37
N LEU A 45 2.35 2.02 4.54
CA LEU A 45 0.91 1.72 4.68
C LEU A 45 0.03 2.80 4.03
N ALA A 46 0.54 4.03 3.90
CA ALA A 46 -0.12 5.16 3.26
C ALA A 46 -1.60 5.34 3.64
N LYS A 47 -1.97 5.07 4.91
CA LYS A 47 -3.39 5.01 5.36
C LYS A 47 -4.18 6.29 5.07
N ARG A 48 -3.54 7.46 5.14
CA ARG A 48 -4.17 8.75 4.84
C ARG A 48 -4.52 8.88 3.35
N TRP A 49 -3.57 8.60 2.47
CA TRP A 49 -3.80 8.60 1.02
C TRP A 49 -4.87 7.59 0.63
N LEU A 50 -4.81 6.39 1.21
CA LEU A 50 -5.79 5.35 0.90
C LEU A 50 -7.18 5.70 1.44
N ALA A 51 -7.28 6.35 2.59
CA ALA A 51 -8.55 6.88 3.08
C ALA A 51 -9.14 7.92 2.10
N ALA A 52 -8.31 8.82 1.56
CA ALA A 52 -8.73 9.79 0.54
C ALA A 52 -9.21 9.10 -0.75
N TYR A 53 -8.45 8.13 -1.26
CA TYR A 53 -8.84 7.35 -2.45
C TYR A 53 -10.16 6.60 -2.26
N LEU A 54 -10.36 5.93 -1.12
CA LEU A 54 -11.59 5.19 -0.85
C LEU A 54 -12.79 6.13 -0.65
N SER A 55 -12.58 7.30 -0.04
CA SER A 55 -13.60 8.34 0.07
C SER A 55 -13.98 8.89 -1.30
N TRP A 56 -13.01 9.12 -2.19
CA TRP A 56 -13.28 9.53 -3.58
C TRP A 56 -14.05 8.46 -4.35
N LYS A 57 -13.80 7.18 -4.08
CA LYS A 57 -14.61 6.03 -4.57
C LYS A 57 -16.00 5.91 -3.92
N GLY A 58 -16.42 6.88 -3.11
CA GLY A 58 -17.75 6.95 -2.50
C GLY A 58 -17.92 6.09 -1.24
N GLN A 59 -16.86 5.53 -0.66
CA GLN A 59 -17.00 4.78 0.59
C GLN A 59 -17.23 5.72 1.79
N SER A 60 -18.08 5.27 2.73
CA SER A 60 -18.29 5.99 3.99
C SER A 60 -17.07 5.89 4.91
N ALA A 61 -16.88 6.90 5.77
CA ALA A 61 -15.78 6.90 6.76
C ALA A 61 -15.78 5.65 7.66
N ALA A 62 -16.95 5.13 8.01
CA ALA A 62 -17.09 3.90 8.80
C ALA A 62 -16.62 2.65 8.03
N ASN A 63 -16.95 2.53 6.74
CA ASN A 63 -16.48 1.42 5.90
C ASN A 63 -14.96 1.48 5.72
N ILE A 64 -14.42 2.67 5.47
CA ILE A 64 -12.98 2.92 5.37
C ILE A 64 -12.28 2.54 6.68
N ALA A 65 -12.83 2.93 7.83
CA ALA A 65 -12.28 2.61 9.15
C ALA A 65 -12.14 1.11 9.37
N ARG A 66 -13.17 0.32 9.04
CA ARG A 66 -13.12 -1.15 9.09
C ARG A 66 -12.05 -1.71 8.17
N GLN A 67 -11.99 -1.23 6.93
CA GLN A 67 -11.03 -1.71 5.92
C GLN A 67 -9.58 -1.40 6.30
N LEU A 68 -9.31 -0.21 6.87
CA LEU A 68 -7.97 0.25 7.24
C LEU A 68 -7.56 -0.14 8.67
N ARG A 69 -8.49 -0.74 9.43
CA ARG A 69 -8.35 -1.10 10.85
C ARG A 69 -7.90 0.09 11.70
N VAL A 70 -8.66 1.18 11.61
CA VAL A 70 -8.47 2.42 12.40
C VAL A 70 -9.83 2.95 12.84
N THR A 71 -9.86 3.98 13.68
CA THR A 71 -11.13 4.61 14.07
C THR A 71 -11.69 5.47 12.95
N ASP A 72 -13.02 5.55 12.86
CA ASP A 72 -13.71 6.44 11.93
C ASP A 72 -13.41 7.91 12.21
N GLN A 73 -13.18 8.28 13.48
CA GLN A 73 -12.66 9.59 13.88
C GLN A 73 -11.31 9.90 13.20
N SER A 74 -10.37 8.94 13.16
CA SER A 74 -9.08 9.12 12.47
C SER A 74 -9.29 9.36 10.98
N VAL A 75 -10.19 8.60 10.35
CA VAL A 75 -10.54 8.76 8.94
C VAL A 75 -11.11 10.15 8.67
N ARG A 76 -12.11 10.59 9.46
CA ARG A 76 -12.72 11.92 9.33
C ARG A 76 -11.69 13.04 9.48
N LYS A 77 -10.77 12.91 10.44
CA LYS A 77 -9.67 13.86 10.63
C LYS A 77 -8.77 13.94 9.40
N TRP A 78 -8.31 12.81 8.87
CA TRP A 78 -7.46 12.79 7.67
C TRP A 78 -8.15 13.36 6.43
N LEU A 79 -9.43 13.03 6.23
CA LEU A 79 -10.20 13.58 5.11
C LEU A 79 -10.47 15.08 5.25
N LYS A 80 -10.53 15.60 6.48
CA LYS A 80 -10.60 17.04 6.72
C LYS A 80 -9.24 17.70 6.39
N GLU A 81 -8.14 17.16 6.91
CA GLU A 81 -6.79 17.67 6.66
C GLU A 81 -6.41 17.66 5.17
N GLY A 82 -6.77 16.61 4.44
CA GLY A 82 -6.46 16.47 3.01
C GLY A 82 -7.31 17.33 2.06
N ARG A 83 -8.35 18.00 2.55
CA ARG A 83 -9.17 18.97 1.79
C ARG A 83 -8.72 20.42 1.97
N LEU A 84 -7.74 20.66 2.83
CA LEU A 84 -7.17 21.98 3.12
C LEU A 84 -5.94 22.29 2.24
N VAL A 85 -5.80 21.59 1.12
CA VAL A 85 -4.71 21.75 0.14
C VAL A 85 -5.29 22.18 -1.19
#